data_AF-A0A6S6TLW0-F1
#
_entry.id   AF-A0A6S6TLW0-F1
#
_cell.length_a   1.000
_cell.length_b   1.000
_cell.length_c   1.000
_cell.angle_alpha   90.00
_cell.angle_beta   90.00
_cell.angle_gamma   90.00
#
_symmetry.space_group_name_H-M   'P 1'
#
loop_
_entity.id
_entity.type
_entity.pdbx_description
1 polymer ?
#
loop_
_entity_poly.entity_id
_entity_poly.type
_entity_poly.pdbx_seq_one_letter_code
_entity_poly.pdbx_strand_id
1 'polypeptide(L)'
;MKFWLPYFTILTALPCYASNEDLNKGFALEQQTIINQEWGMVAAVIKLDKSLAAQFSLIDVNTRKAEDNASNYWSSNKYMLMVNGGYFSHDFSPVGYYKVNDKIINANTSQKLSGYVGIDPSGQIS
;
A
#
# COMPACT_ATOMS: atom_id res chain seq x y z
N MET A 1 2.46 11.99 21.51
CA MET A 1 3.40 10.86 21.62
C MET A 1 3.80 10.47 20.20
N LYS A 2 5.08 10.63 19.81
CA LYS A 2 5.57 10.22 18.47
C LYS A 2 6.29 8.89 18.63
N PHE A 3 5.69 7.80 18.13
CA PHE A 3 6.38 6.51 18.07
C PHE A 3 7.31 6.51 16.86
N TRP A 4 8.59 6.25 17.09
CA TRP A 4 9.54 5.90 16.04
C TRP A 4 9.52 4.38 15.91
N LEU A 5 8.82 3.86 14.90
CA LEU A 5 8.91 2.45 14.54
C LEU A 5 10.05 2.30 13.53
N PRO A 6 11.01 1.38 13.72
CA PRO A 6 12.07 1.09 12.75
C PRO A 6 11.54 0.49 11.44
N TYR A 7 10.27 0.07 11.43
CA TYR A 7 9.59 -0.55 10.30
C TYR A 7 8.36 0.27 9.88
N PHE A 8 8.04 0.21 8.60
CA PHE A 8 6.74 0.62 8.08
C PHE A 8 5.80 -0.59 8.08
N THR A 9 4.56 -0.40 8.58
CA THR A 9 3.57 -1.46 8.71
C THR A 9 2.39 -1.19 7.79
N ILE A 10 2.07 -2.14 6.92
CA ILE A 10 0.84 -2.13 6.12
C ILE A 10 -0.13 -3.15 6.72
N LEU A 11 -1.32 -2.69 7.09
CA LEU A 11 -2.45 -3.57 7.40
C LEU A 11 -3.41 -3.56 6.21
N THR A 12 -3.73 -4.74 5.69
CA THR A 12 -4.71 -4.87 4.61
C THR A 12 -5.70 -6.00 4.92
N ALA A 13 -6.97 -5.73 4.65
CA ALA A 13 -8.07 -6.71 4.65
C ALA A 13 -8.41 -7.17 3.21
N LEU A 14 -7.61 -6.73 2.23
CA LEU A 14 -7.84 -6.81 0.79
C LEU A 14 -6.67 -7.57 0.13
N PRO A 15 -6.78 -7.97 -1.15
CA PRO A 15 -5.76 -8.79 -1.80
C PRO A 15 -4.38 -8.14 -1.72
N CYS A 16 -3.45 -8.92 -1.20
CA CYS A 16 -2.04 -8.59 -1.06
C CYS A 16 -1.24 -9.68 -1.75
N TYR A 17 -0.31 -9.29 -2.62
CA TYR A 17 0.54 -10.22 -3.34
C TYR A 17 1.99 -9.98 -2.91
N ALA A 18 2.66 -11.05 -2.47
CA ALA A 18 4.07 -11.02 -2.10
C ALA A 18 4.80 -12.23 -2.69
N SER A 19 6.05 -12.05 -3.11
CA SER A 19 6.90 -13.15 -3.62
C SER A 19 7.70 -13.79 -2.48
N ASN A 20 7.62 -15.12 -2.35
CA ASN A 20 8.40 -15.86 -1.34
C ASN A 20 9.91 -15.91 -1.67
N GLU A 21 10.28 -15.73 -2.95
CA GLU A 21 11.67 -15.83 -3.40
C GLU A 21 12.53 -14.61 -3.02
N ASP A 22 11.92 -13.45 -2.78
CA ASP A 22 12.64 -12.24 -2.36
C ASP A 22 12.71 -12.08 -0.82
N LEU A 23 11.96 -12.90 -0.06
CA LEU A 23 12.04 -13.01 1.41
C LEU A 23 13.43 -13.45 1.88
N ASN A 24 14.17 -14.19 1.04
CA ASN A 24 15.46 -14.79 1.39
C ASN A 24 16.69 -13.92 1.02
N LYS A 25 16.49 -12.72 0.45
CA LYS A 25 17.60 -11.84 -0.01
C LYS A 25 18.03 -10.77 1.00
N GLY A 26 17.76 -10.97 2.29
CA GLY A 26 18.17 -10.04 3.36
C GLY A 26 17.20 -8.89 3.62
N PHE A 27 16.02 -8.93 3.01
CA PHE A 27 14.91 -8.02 3.31
C PHE A 27 13.98 -8.71 4.30
N ALA A 28 13.88 -8.20 5.53
CA ALA A 28 12.96 -8.75 6.52
C ALA A 28 11.51 -8.32 6.20
N LEU A 29 10.90 -8.93 5.18
CA LEU A 29 9.45 -8.90 5.03
C LEU A 29 8.88 -9.89 6.04
N GLU A 30 8.48 -9.37 7.20
CA GLU A 30 7.83 -10.17 8.23
C GLU A 30 6.33 -10.15 7.98
N GLN A 31 5.77 -11.30 7.61
CA GLN A 31 4.33 -11.50 7.54
C GLN A 31 3.84 -12.16 8.82
N GLN A 32 2.91 -11.51 9.51
CA GLN A 32 2.19 -12.09 10.63
C GLN A 32 0.70 -12.14 10.31
N THR A 33 0.06 -13.28 10.56
CA THR A 33 -1.40 -13.38 10.48
C THR A 33 -1.98 -13.12 11.86
N ILE A 34 -2.82 -12.09 11.98
CA ILE A 34 -3.59 -11.79 13.18
C ILE A 34 -4.99 -12.37 13.00
N ILE A 35 -5.38 -13.27 13.90
CA ILE A 35 -6.74 -13.82 13.95
C ILE A 35 -7.40 -13.26 15.22
N ASN A 36 -8.46 -12.46 15.07
CA ASN A 36 -9.30 -12.02 16.17
C ASN A 36 -10.70 -12.61 16.01
N GLN A 37 -11.01 -13.64 16.80
CA GLN A 37 -12.27 -14.36 16.76
C GLN A 37 -13.47 -13.53 17.26
N GLU A 38 -13.25 -12.56 18.14
CA GLU A 38 -14.31 -11.70 18.67
C GLU A 38 -14.91 -10.82 17.56
N TRP A 39 -14.08 -10.35 16.63
CA TRP A 39 -14.49 -9.48 15.52
C TRP A 39 -14.57 -10.22 14.18
N GLY A 40 -14.34 -11.53 14.15
CA GLY A 40 -14.27 -12.32 12.92
C GLY A 40 -13.18 -11.85 11.95
N MET A 41 -12.11 -11.24 12.47
CA MET A 41 -11.06 -10.62 11.67
C MET A 41 -9.90 -11.58 11.43
N VAL A 42 -9.46 -11.67 10.17
CA VAL A 42 -8.17 -12.24 9.79
C VAL A 42 -7.41 -11.17 9.03
N ALA A 43 -6.24 -10.76 9.52
CA ALA A 43 -5.43 -9.72 8.93
C ALA A 43 -4.01 -10.22 8.65
N ALA A 44 -3.44 -9.82 7.52
CA ALA A 44 -2.01 -9.94 7.27
C ALA A 44 -1.33 -8.63 7.66
N VAL A 45 -0.31 -8.72 8.49
CA VAL A 45 0.57 -7.61 8.85
C VAL A 45 1.90 -7.83 8.15
N ILE A 46 2.28 -6.89 7.29
CA ILE A 46 3.53 -6.93 6.55
C ILE A 46 4.40 -5.79 7.05
N LYS A 47 5.57 -6.15 7.58
CA LYS A 47 6.58 -5.20 8.03
C LYS A 47 7.72 -5.15 7.04
N LEU A 48 8.18 -3.94 6.73
CA LEU A 48 9.28 -3.67 5.83
C LEU A 48 10.31 -2.78 6.52
N ASP A 49 11.58 -3.01 6.22
CA ASP A 49 12.67 -2.12 6.63
C ASP A 49 12.44 -0.72 6.04
N LYS A 50 12.59 0.32 6.88
CA LYS A 50 12.37 1.71 6.48
C LYS A 50 13.30 2.15 5.34
N SER A 51 14.48 1.56 5.18
CA SER A 51 15.39 1.82 4.06
C SER A 51 14.78 1.51 2.69
N LEU A 52 13.71 0.70 2.65
CA LEU A 52 12.97 0.37 1.43
C LEU A 52 11.89 1.41 1.09
N ALA A 53 11.61 2.38 1.96
CA ALA A 53 10.54 3.35 1.75
C ALA A 53 10.70 4.09 0.41
N ALA A 54 11.92 4.48 0.04
CA ALA A 54 12.19 5.17 -1.23
C ALA A 54 11.92 4.31 -2.48
N GLN A 55 11.75 2.99 -2.34
CA GLN A 55 11.47 2.07 -3.44
C GLN A 55 9.96 1.86 -3.66
N PHE A 56 9.11 2.42 -2.79
CA PHE A 56 7.67 2.38 -3.01
C PHE A 56 7.29 3.23 -4.22
N SER A 57 6.43 2.67 -5.06
CA SER A 57 5.85 3.35 -6.19
C SER A 57 4.35 3.15 -6.23
N LEU A 58 3.61 4.21 -6.56
CA LEU A 58 2.18 4.12 -6.86
C LEU A 58 2.01 3.70 -8.32
N ILE A 59 1.16 2.72 -8.56
CA ILE A 59 0.76 2.29 -9.89
C ILE A 59 -0.53 3.03 -10.23
N ASP A 60 -0.46 3.97 -11.17
CA ASP A 60 -1.65 4.60 -11.74
C ASP A 60 -2.17 3.73 -12.89
N VAL A 61 -3.41 3.29 -12.80
CA VAL A 61 -4.03 2.38 -13.77
C VAL A 61 -4.71 3.19 -14.87
N ASN A 62 -4.25 3.01 -16.11
CA ASN A 62 -4.72 3.78 -17.27
C ASN A 62 -6.20 3.51 -17.62
N THR A 63 -6.73 2.34 -17.26
CA THR A 63 -8.11 1.93 -17.55
C THR A 63 -8.88 1.68 -16.27
N ARG A 64 -9.74 2.62 -15.92
CA ARG A 64 -10.60 2.55 -14.74
C ARG A 64 -11.89 1.80 -15.08
N LYS A 65 -11.88 0.47 -14.93
CA LYS A 65 -13.02 -0.41 -15.27
C LYS A 65 -13.36 -1.32 -14.10
N ALA A 66 -14.61 -1.78 -14.04
CA ALA A 66 -15.12 -2.60 -12.94
C ALA A 66 -14.45 -3.96 -12.77
N GLU A 67 -13.93 -4.55 -13.84
CA GLU A 67 -13.23 -5.83 -13.77
C GLU A 67 -11.73 -5.68 -13.48
N ASP A 68 -11.23 -4.44 -13.35
CA ASP A 68 -9.81 -4.25 -13.13
C ASP A 68 -9.41 -4.57 -11.69
N ASN A 69 -8.29 -5.29 -11.54
CA ASN A 69 -7.88 -5.89 -10.28
C ASN A 69 -6.37 -5.80 -10.11
N ALA A 70 -5.90 -5.69 -8.86
CA ALA A 70 -4.46 -5.63 -8.56
C ALA A 70 -3.68 -6.83 -9.13
N SER A 71 -4.31 -8.01 -9.23
CA SER A 71 -3.72 -9.21 -9.86
C SER A 71 -3.30 -8.99 -11.31
N ASN A 72 -3.97 -8.10 -12.05
CA ASN A 72 -3.66 -7.83 -13.46
C ASN A 72 -2.33 -7.10 -13.63
N TYR A 73 -1.86 -6.44 -12.56
CA TYR A 73 -0.62 -5.66 -12.54
C TYR A 73 0.50 -6.36 -11.76
N TRP A 74 0.16 -7.42 -11.02
CA TRP A 74 1.13 -8.19 -10.25
C TRP A 74 2.10 -8.94 -11.15
N SER A 75 3.38 -8.89 -10.79
CA SER A 75 4.44 -9.67 -11.43
C SER A 75 5.57 -9.85 -10.44
N SER A 76 5.85 -11.09 -10.02
CA SER A 76 6.85 -11.39 -8.98
C SER A 76 8.28 -11.04 -9.39
N ASN A 77 8.55 -10.91 -10.70
CA ASN A 77 9.84 -10.44 -11.20
C ASN A 77 9.97 -8.90 -11.22
N LYS A 78 8.89 -8.16 -10.93
CA LYS A 78 8.87 -6.69 -10.89
C LYS A 78 8.67 -6.14 -9.48
N TYR A 79 7.86 -6.81 -8.68
CA TYR A 79 7.42 -6.33 -7.38
C TYR A 79 7.64 -7.40 -6.32
N MET A 80 8.19 -7.00 -5.17
CA MET A 80 8.23 -7.85 -3.98
C MET A 80 6.88 -7.89 -3.26
N LEU A 81 6.15 -6.77 -3.28
CA LEU A 81 4.89 -6.59 -2.59
C LEU A 81 3.97 -5.68 -3.42
N MET A 82 2.69 -6.05 -3.52
CA MET A 82 1.65 -5.19 -4.05
C MET A 82 0.43 -5.22 -3.13
N VAL A 83 -0.04 -4.03 -2.76
CA VAL A 83 -1.25 -3.81 -1.97
C VAL A 83 -2.16 -2.84 -2.72
N ASN A 84 -3.47 -2.97 -2.55
CA ASN A 84 -4.40 -1.99 -3.09
C ASN A 84 -4.12 -0.59 -2.49
N GLY A 85 -4.34 0.44 -3.29
CA GLY A 85 -4.16 1.83 -2.88
C GLY A 85 -5.40 2.43 -2.22
N GLY A 86 -5.67 3.70 -2.53
CA GLY A 86 -6.78 4.47 -1.96
C GLY A 86 -8.17 4.05 -2.44
N TYR A 87 -9.18 4.71 -1.88
CA TYR A 87 -10.59 4.50 -2.23
C TYR A 87 -10.96 5.13 -3.58
N PHE A 88 -11.86 4.45 -4.29
CA PHE A 88 -12.42 4.90 -5.56
C PHE A 88 -13.95 5.04 -5.47
N SER A 89 -14.48 5.96 -6.27
CA SER A 89 -15.90 6.22 -6.46
C SER A 89 -16.51 5.18 -7.41
N HIS A 90 -17.84 5.20 -7.60
CA HIS A 90 -18.55 4.27 -8.51
C HIS A 90 -18.08 4.38 -9.98
N ASP A 91 -17.62 5.56 -10.38
CA ASP A 91 -17.00 5.82 -11.69
C ASP A 91 -15.49 5.51 -11.70
N PHE A 92 -14.99 4.86 -10.64
CA PHE A 92 -13.59 4.52 -10.43
C PHE A 92 -12.64 5.74 -10.36
N SER A 93 -13.17 6.95 -10.16
CA SER A 93 -12.34 8.12 -9.85
C SER A 93 -11.80 8.04 -8.41
N PRO A 94 -10.58 8.52 -8.14
CA PRO A 94 -10.04 8.59 -6.78
C PRO A 94 -10.90 9.53 -5.92
N VAL A 95 -11.21 9.13 -4.68
CA VAL A 95 -12.07 9.92 -3.78
C VAL A 95 -11.27 10.86 -2.88
N GLY A 96 -10.06 10.44 -2.47
CA GLY A 96 -9.17 11.21 -1.59
C GLY A 96 -8.03 11.89 -2.34
N TYR A 97 -7.24 12.67 -1.61
CA TYR A 97 -6.07 13.35 -2.14
C TYR A 97 -5.11 12.32 -2.73
N TYR A 98 -4.69 12.56 -3.97
CA TYR A 98 -3.82 11.65 -4.71
C TYR A 98 -2.83 12.43 -5.55
N LYS A 99 -1.53 12.20 -5.29
CA LYS A 99 -0.40 12.85 -5.94
C LYS A 99 0.64 11.80 -6.30
N VAL A 100 1.13 11.84 -7.54
CA VAL A 100 2.16 10.94 -8.06
C VAL A 100 3.22 11.78 -8.75
N ASN A 101 4.50 11.64 -8.38
CA ASN A 101 5.63 12.34 -9.01
C ASN A 101 5.36 13.84 -9.22
N ASP A 102 4.99 14.52 -8.14
CA ASP A 102 4.62 15.94 -8.13
C ASP A 102 3.35 16.35 -8.90
N LYS A 103 2.72 15.44 -9.63
CA LYS A 103 1.44 15.66 -10.29
C LYS A 103 0.28 15.34 -9.36
N ILE A 104 -0.55 16.34 -9.07
CA ILE A 104 -1.82 16.15 -8.37
C ILE A 104 -2.81 15.51 -9.35
N ILE A 105 -3.26 14.30 -9.03
CA ILE A 105 -4.27 13.56 -9.79
C ILE A 105 -5.67 13.88 -9.24
N ASN A 106 -5.77 14.03 -7.92
CA ASN A 106 -6.98 14.48 -7.24
C ASN A 106 -6.64 15.38 -6.05
N ALA A 107 -7.23 16.57 -6.03
CA ALA A 107 -7.03 17.56 -4.96
C ALA A 107 -8.05 17.43 -3.82
N ASN A 108 -9.05 16.55 -3.93
CA ASN A 108 -10.12 16.45 -2.95
C ASN A 108 -9.60 15.96 -1.59
N THR A 109 -9.72 16.82 -0.58
CA THR A 109 -9.47 16.47 0.81
C THR A 109 -10.81 16.30 1.53
N SER A 110 -11.10 15.11 2.04
CA SER A 110 -12.29 14.84 2.86
C SER A 110 -11.89 14.66 4.32
N GLN A 111 -12.59 15.34 5.24
CA GLN A 111 -12.40 15.13 6.68
C GLN A 111 -12.71 13.69 7.12
N LYS A 112 -13.49 12.93 6.34
CA LYS A 112 -13.81 11.52 6.62
C LYS A 112 -12.80 10.53 6.02
N LEU A 113 -11.96 10.96 5.08
CA LEU A 113 -10.95 10.13 4.39
C LEU A 113 -9.54 10.67 4.66
N SER A 114 -9.30 11.14 5.88
CA SER A 114 -8.20 12.05 6.22
C SER A 114 -6.87 11.38 6.59
N GLY A 115 -6.73 10.07 6.37
CA GLY A 115 -5.44 9.39 6.50
C GLY A 115 -4.68 9.46 5.18
N TYR A 116 -3.50 10.07 5.18
CA TYR A 116 -2.57 10.00 4.07
C TYR A 116 -1.24 9.40 4.54
N VAL A 117 -0.55 8.75 3.62
CA VAL A 117 0.85 8.37 3.75
C VAL A 117 1.56 9.04 2.60
N GLY A 118 2.40 10.01 2.91
CA GLY A 118 3.36 10.58 1.97
C GLY A 118 4.69 9.85 2.09
N ILE A 119 5.31 9.53 0.96
CA ILE A 119 6.70 9.08 0.91
C ILE A 119 7.40 9.99 -0.08
N ASP A 120 8.43 10.71 0.37
CA ASP A 120 9.23 11.56 -0.52
C ASP A 120 10.30 10.73 -1.28
N PRO A 121 10.99 11.32 -2.27
CA PRO A 121 12.03 10.61 -3.03
C PRO A 121 13.22 10.10 -2.18
N SER A 122 13.40 10.60 -0.95
CA SER A 122 14.41 10.12 0.00
C SER A 122 13.92 8.95 0.86
N GLY A 123 12.64 8.60 0.77
CA GLY A 123 11.99 7.59 1.61
C GLY A 123 11.49 8.15 2.95
N GLN A 124 11.43 9.47 3.14
CA GLN A 124 10.84 10.06 4.33
C GLN A 124 9.31 9.90 4.30
N ILE A 125 8.76 9.35 5.38
CA ILE A 125 7.33 9.08 5.53
C ILE A 125 6.67 10.22 6.31
N SER A 126 5.53 10.74 5.82
CA SER A 126 4.73 11.83 6.42
C SER A 126 3.26 11.50 6.52
#